data_AF-A0A4P8IJK8-F1
#
_entry.id   AF-A0A4P8IJK8-F1
#
_cell.length_a   1.000
_cell.length_b   1.000
_cell.length_c   1.000
_cell.angle_alpha   90.00
_cell.angle_beta   90.00
_cell.angle_gamma   90.00
#
_symmetry.space_group_name_H-M   'P 1'
#
loop_
_entity.id
_entity.type
_entity.pdbx_description
1 polymer ?
#
loop_
_entity_poly.entity_id
_entity_poly.type
_entity_poly.pdbx_seq_one_letter_code
_entity_poly.pdbx_strand_id
1 'polypeptide(L)' 'MKLRMKCGIGYVGAEYVEEVEIQESELKGMDETEKDSYIYEKYLRPFGMEHLELSYEEI' A
#
# COMPACT_ATOMS: atom_id res chain seq x y z
N MET A 1 -2.38 8.96 12.35
CA MET A 1 -1.18 8.09 12.25
C MET A 1 -0.48 8.36 10.92
N LYS A 2 0.86 8.35 10.87
CA LYS A 2 1.62 8.48 9.61
C LYS A 2 2.09 7.11 9.13
N LEU A 3 1.86 6.82 7.86
CA LEU A 3 2.35 5.62 7.19
C LEU A 3 3.36 6.00 6.13
N ARG A 4 4.43 5.22 6.04
CA ARG A 4 5.41 5.28 4.95
C ARG A 4 5.32 4.00 4.13
N MET A 5 4.87 4.12 2.90
CA MET A 5 4.73 3.01 1.97
C MET A 5 5.95 2.95 1.05
N LYS A 6 6.36 1.72 0.70
CA LYS A 6 7.49 1.47 -0.18
C LYS A 6 7.14 0.36 -1.16
N CYS A 7 7.37 0.61 -2.45
CA CYS A 7 7.21 -0.38 -3.51
C CYS A 7 8.50 -0.44 -4.33
N GLY A 8 9.14 -1.61 -4.35
CA GLY A 8 10.35 -1.83 -5.14
C GLY A 8 10.01 -2.45 -6.49
N ILE A 9 10.41 -1.81 -7.58
CA ILE A 9 10.33 -2.39 -8.94
C ILE A 9 11.64 -3.13 -9.22
N GLY A 10 11.55 -4.46 -9.24
CA GLY A 10 12.68 -5.40 -9.19
C GLY A 10 13.70 -5.31 -10.33
N TYR A 11 13.48 -4.51 -11.38
CA TYR A 11 14.36 -4.46 -12.54
C TYR A 11 15.42 -3.35 -12.51
N VAL A 12 15.31 -2.35 -11.61
CA VAL A 12 16.23 -1.18 -11.65
C VAL A 12 16.68 -0.72 -10.24
N GLY A 13 16.28 -1.42 -9.18
CA GLY A 13 16.49 -0.93 -7.81
C GLY A 13 15.78 0.40 -7.52
N ALA A 14 14.85 0.80 -8.38
CA ALA A 14 14.00 1.95 -8.18
C ALA A 14 12.95 1.61 -7.11
N GLU A 15 12.84 2.49 -6.11
CA GLU A 15 11.87 2.40 -5.02
C GLU A 15 10.91 3.58 -5.15
N TYR A 16 9.62 3.31 -5.24
CA TYR A 16 8.59 4.31 -5.00
C TYR A 16 8.36 4.40 -3.50
N VAL A 17 8.42 5.63 -2.98
CA VAL A 17 8.17 5.93 -1.57
C VAL A 17 7.10 6.99 -1.49
N GLU A 18 6.06 6.72 -0.71
CA GLU A 18 5.01 7.68 -0.43
C GLU A 18 4.73 7.73 1.07
N GLU A 19 4.49 8.93 1.58
CA GLU A 19 4.08 9.16 2.95
C GLU A 19 2.63 9.67 2.97
N VAL A 20 1.78 8.97 3.73
CA VAL A 20 0.36 9.27 3.86
C VAL A 20 0.00 9.44 5.33
N GLU A 21 -0.84 10.42 5.61
CA GLU A 21 -1.38 10.68 6.93
C GLU A 21 -2.81 10.16 7.02
N ILE A 22 -3.03 9.16 7.87
CA ILE A 22 -4.35 8.59 8.14
C ILE A 22 -4.96 9.29 9.35
N GLN A 23 -6.20 9.74 9.21
CA GLN A 23 -6.91 10.36 10.32
C GLN A 23 -7.29 9.30 11.37
N GLU A 24 -7.06 9.57 12.64
CA GLU A 24 -7.38 8.62 13.72
C GLU A 24 -8.87 8.25 13.77
N SER A 25 -9.75 9.13 13.32
CA SER A 25 -11.18 8.87 13.21
C SER A 25 -11.50 7.69 12.28
N GLU A 26 -10.67 7.46 11.25
CA GLU A 26 -10.87 6.36 10.30
C GLU A 26 -10.57 5.00 10.89
N LEU A 27 -9.77 4.96 11.96
CA LEU A 27 -9.32 3.74 12.64
C LEU A 27 -10.01 3.53 13.98
N LYS A 28 -10.94 4.40 14.34
CA LYS A 28 -11.58 4.41 15.65
C LYS A 28 -12.49 3.19 15.79
N GLY A 29 -12.27 2.41 16.83
CA GLY A 29 -13.05 1.20 17.12
C GLY A 29 -12.59 -0.04 16.36
N MET A 30 -11.56 0.08 15.51
CA MET A 30 -10.93 -1.07 14.86
C MET A 30 -9.93 -1.75 15.78
N ASP A 31 -9.92 -3.07 15.77
CA ASP A 31 -8.82 -3.86 16.31
C ASP A 31 -7.57 -3.82 15.40
N GLU A 32 -6.50 -4.49 15.80
CA GLU A 32 -5.24 -4.49 15.03
C GLU A 32 -5.39 -5.18 13.65
N THR A 33 -6.15 -6.27 13.57
CA THR A 33 -6.35 -7.01 12.31
C THR A 33 -7.21 -6.21 11.33
N GLU A 34 -8.23 -5.52 11.85
CA GLU A 34 -9.07 -4.62 11.08
C GLU A 34 -8.28 -3.42 10.56
N LYS A 35 -7.40 -2.84 11.39
CA LYS A 35 -6.50 -1.75 10.95
C LYS A 35 -5.56 -2.21 9.84
N ASP A 36 -4.93 -3.37 9.99
CA ASP A 36 -4.02 -3.91 8.98
C ASP A 36 -4.76 -4.16 7.65
N SER A 37 -5.96 -4.74 7.72
CA SER A 37 -6.80 -4.97 6.54
C SER A 37 -7.24 -3.67 5.87
N TYR A 38 -7.62 -2.67 6.66
CA TYR A 38 -7.98 -1.34 6.17
C TYR A 38 -6.79 -0.66 5.48
N ILE A 39 -5.61 -0.66 6.12
CA ILE A 39 -4.39 -0.08 5.57
C ILE A 39 -4.00 -0.77 4.26
N TYR A 40 -4.10 -2.10 4.22
CA TYR A 40 -3.80 -2.87 3.02
C TYR A 40 -4.73 -2.53 1.85
N GLU A 41 -6.05 -2.62 2.06
CA GLU A 41 -7.02 -2.42 0.98
C GLU A 41 -7.11 -0.96 0.51
N LYS A 42 -6.95 0.01 1.41
CA LYS A 42 -7.12 1.43 1.09
C LYS A 42 -5.87 2.13 0.58
N TYR A 43 -4.68 1.68 1.00
CA TYR A 43 -3.43 2.39 0.70
C TYR A 43 -2.40 1.49 0.02
N LEU A 44 -2.00 0.38 0.64
CA LEU A 44 -0.90 -0.44 0.10
C LEU A 44 -1.24 -1.10 -1.23
N ARG A 45 -2.44 -1.68 -1.36
CA ARG A 45 -2.85 -2.37 -2.59
C ARG A 45 -3.00 -1.39 -3.77
N PRO A 46 -3.69 -0.25 -3.66
CA PRO A 46 -3.71 0.76 -4.72
C PRO A 46 -2.32 1.27 -5.10
N PHE A 47 -1.49 1.62 -4.12
CA PHE A 47 -0.11 2.08 -4.33
C PHE A 47 0.73 1.03 -5.07
N GLY A 48 0.59 -0.25 -4.68
CA GLY A 48 1.21 -1.36 -5.39
C GLY A 48 0.72 -1.48 -6.84
N MET A 49 -0.59 -1.39 -7.08
CA MET A 49 -1.16 -1.51 -8.43
C MET A 49 -0.83 -0.32 -9.35
N GLU A 50 -0.62 0.87 -8.79
CA GLU A 50 -0.20 2.05 -9.55
C GLU A 50 1.24 1.92 -10.07
N HIS A 51 2.11 1.26 -9.30
CA HIS A 51 3.55 1.23 -9.57
C HIS A 51 4.11 -0.14 -9.98
N LEU A 52 3.37 -1.24 -9.77
CA LEU A 52 3.73 -2.56 -10.25
C LEU A 52 3.14 -2.78 -11.65
N GLU A 53 4.00 -2.86 -12.67
CA GLU A 53 3.61 -3.43 -13.96
C GLU A 53 3.42 -4.94 -13.81
N LEU A 54 2.17 -5.38 -13.76
CA LEU A 54 1.78 -6.79 -13.76
C LEU A 54 1.20 -7.15 -15.13
N SER A 55 1.91 -7.99 -15.88
CA SER A 55 1.44 -8.56 -17.15
C SER A 55 1.40 -10.08 -17.06
N TYR A 56 0.49 -10.71 -17.80
CA TYR A 56 0.47 -12.17 -18.03
C TYR A 56 0.38 -12.45 -19.52
N GLU A 57 0.92 -13.59 -19.95
CA GLU A 57 0.81 -14.10 -21.33
C GLU A 57 0.29 -15.54 -21.25
N GLU A 58 -0.74 -15.87 -22.03
CA GLU A 58 -1.20 -17.25 -22.22
C GLU A 58 -0.39 -17.89 -23.35
N ILE A 59 0.13 -19.11 -23.11
CA ILE A 59 0.92 -19.92 -24.05
C ILE A 59 0.12 -21.16 -24.44
#